data_AF-A0AAE9EMS5-F1
#
_entry.id   AF-A0AAE9EMS5-F1
#
_cell.length_a   1.000
_cell.length_b   1.000
_cell.length_c   1.000
_cell.angle_alpha   90.00
_cell.angle_beta   90.00
_cell.angle_gamma   90.00
#
_symmetry.space_group_name_H-M   'P 1'
#
loop_
_entity.id
_entity.type
_entity.pdbx_description
1 polymer ?
#
loop_
_entity_poly.entity_id
_entity_poly.type
_entity_poly.pdbx_seq_one_letter_code
_entity_poly.pdbx_strand_id
1 'polypeptide(L)'
;MSSSLIRFVGNHDIASEGKFLFEILSQLRNFGVGRLVTKNEWTRKWPNNPSYMKILRAEPGMDRWLFEGKVYAEWVFRGKNLGVYEFSKDLNRSDWQLVHKHQENSFTSCATPMQEMVLPDSFPLPPLQVHLSQKSARKNGLDEKTISRRAPLALSIDPEFEHLKPFIKQETPQSKSSSIYDEVDKNVLLDLYGNELPVKVEAWNAGPAAFQPRFNATVMRVEEQPK
;
A
#
# COMPACT_ATOMS: atom_id res chain seq x y z
N MET A 1 22.81 -2.20 31.36
CA MET A 1 22.36 -0.96 30.70
C MET A 1 20.86 -1.11 30.42
N SER A 2 20.00 -0.67 31.34
CA SER A 2 18.56 -0.66 31.09
C SER A 2 18.27 0.44 30.08
N SER A 3 18.04 0.06 28.81
CA SER A 3 17.45 0.97 27.83
C SER A 3 16.17 1.53 28.44
N SER A 4 16.11 2.84 28.62
CA SER A 4 14.87 3.52 28.95
C SER A 4 13.84 3.10 27.90
N LEU A 5 12.85 2.30 28.32
CA LEU A 5 11.71 1.95 27.47
C LEU A 5 10.95 3.26 27.21
N ILE A 6 11.30 3.94 26.12
CA ILE A 6 10.57 5.08 25.61
C ILE A 6 9.18 4.56 25.27
N ARG A 7 8.18 4.94 26.07
CA ARG A 7 6.79 4.63 25.79
C ARG A 7 6.31 5.64 24.76
N PHE A 8 6.21 5.21 23.51
CA PHE A 8 5.57 5.99 22.46
C PHE A 8 4.07 6.05 22.77
N VAL A 9 3.54 7.27 22.97
CA VAL A 9 2.12 7.51 23.17
C VAL A 9 1.55 8.05 21.86
N GLY A 10 0.90 7.17 21.10
CA GLY A 10 0.31 7.47 19.79
C GLY A 10 0.13 6.20 18.96
N ASN A 11 -0.56 6.32 17.82
CA ASN A 11 -0.55 5.26 16.81
C ASN A 11 0.83 5.22 16.17
N HIS A 12 1.57 4.14 16.38
CA HIS A 12 2.88 3.97 15.79
C HIS A 12 2.70 3.81 14.27
N ASP A 13 3.04 4.86 13.52
CA ASP A 13 3.03 4.81 12.07
C ASP A 13 4.27 4.05 11.61
N ILE A 14 4.11 2.76 11.41
CA ILE A 14 5.21 1.86 10.99
C ILE A 14 5.75 2.28 9.61
N ALA A 15 4.96 3.00 8.80
CA ALA A 15 5.39 3.54 7.51
C ALA A 15 6.12 4.90 7.63
N SER A 16 6.48 5.34 8.84
CA SER A 16 7.20 6.59 9.09
C SER A 16 8.65 6.40 9.57
N GLU A 17 9.19 5.17 9.50
CA GLU A 17 10.55 4.82 9.94
C GLU A 17 11.68 5.31 8.98
N GLY A 18 11.33 6.03 7.91
CA GLY A 18 12.27 6.54 6.91
C GLY A 18 12.54 8.05 7.04
N LYS A 19 13.16 8.61 5.99
CA LYS A 19 13.34 10.07 5.83
C LYS A 19 12.42 10.60 4.75
N PHE A 20 12.30 11.93 4.67
CA PHE A 20 11.63 12.55 3.53
C PHE A 20 12.49 12.41 2.28
N LEU A 21 11.83 12.29 1.12
CA LEU A 21 12.53 12.09 -0.13
C LEU A 21 13.50 13.25 -0.41
N PHE A 22 13.01 14.49 -0.42
CA PHE A 22 13.84 15.65 -0.72
C PHE A 22 14.88 15.96 0.36
N GLU A 23 14.70 15.50 1.60
CA GLU A 23 15.77 15.54 2.61
C GLU A 23 16.96 14.67 2.17
N ILE A 24 16.70 13.47 1.64
CA ILE A 24 17.74 12.60 1.07
C ILE A 24 18.34 13.22 -0.18
N LEU A 25 17.50 13.69 -1.12
CA LEU A 25 17.97 14.18 -2.42
C LEU A 25 18.79 15.46 -2.29
N SER A 26 18.38 16.40 -1.44
CA SER A 26 19.11 17.67 -1.24
C SER A 26 20.50 17.48 -0.64
N GLN A 27 20.74 16.40 0.10
CA GLN A 27 22.05 16.06 0.65
C GLN A 27 22.98 15.40 -0.39
N LEU A 28 22.43 14.92 -1.51
CA LEU A 28 23.19 14.28 -2.58
C LEU A 28 23.62 15.29 -3.64
N ARG A 29 24.81 15.07 -4.21
CA ARG A 29 25.26 15.85 -5.37
C ARG A 29 24.29 15.66 -6.55
N ASN A 30 23.94 16.76 -7.21
CA ASN A 30 23.00 16.79 -8.33
C ASN A 30 21.66 16.12 -7.99
N PHE A 31 21.15 16.33 -6.77
CA PHE A 31 19.90 15.75 -6.29
C PHE A 31 19.80 14.22 -6.42
N GLY A 32 20.93 13.51 -6.38
CA GLY A 32 20.94 12.05 -6.42
C GLY A 32 20.55 11.44 -7.76
N VAL A 33 20.67 12.17 -8.88
CA VAL A 33 20.42 11.61 -10.22
C VAL A 33 21.24 10.33 -10.44
N GLY A 34 20.56 9.29 -10.91
CA GLY A 34 21.09 7.94 -11.14
C GLY A 34 21.12 7.04 -9.90
N ARG A 35 20.75 7.54 -8.71
CA ARG A 35 20.69 6.71 -7.49
C ARG A 35 19.34 6.01 -7.35
N LEU A 36 19.36 4.88 -6.66
CA LEU A 36 18.17 4.11 -6.31
C LEU A 36 17.63 4.52 -4.94
N VAL A 37 16.33 4.76 -4.87
CA VAL A 37 15.62 5.02 -3.62
C VAL A 37 14.46 4.03 -3.52
N THR A 38 14.21 3.56 -2.30
CA THR A 38 13.14 2.61 -1.98
C THR A 38 12.25 3.16 -0.87
N LYS A 39 11.07 2.56 -0.70
CA LYS A 39 10.16 2.80 0.42
C LYS A 39 10.25 1.65 1.41
N ASN A 40 10.14 1.94 2.72
CA ASN A 40 10.08 0.88 3.73
C ASN A 40 8.81 0.03 3.53
N GLU A 41 7.69 0.66 3.18
CA GLU A 41 6.42 -0.04 2.91
C GLU A 41 6.60 -1.15 1.86
N TRP A 42 7.30 -0.88 0.76
CA TRP A 42 7.51 -1.85 -0.31
C TRP A 42 8.34 -3.04 0.16
N THR A 43 9.40 -2.78 0.91
CA THR A 43 10.30 -3.82 1.44
C THR A 43 9.58 -4.71 2.45
N ARG A 44 8.68 -4.11 3.24
CA ARG A 44 7.90 -4.80 4.27
C ARG A 44 6.79 -5.67 3.68
N LYS A 45 6.02 -5.12 2.73
CA LYS A 45 4.93 -5.85 2.05
C LYS A 45 5.46 -6.96 1.15
N TRP A 46 6.50 -6.69 0.37
CA TRP A 46 7.04 -7.64 -0.63
C TRP A 46 8.56 -7.77 -0.52
N PRO A 47 9.08 -8.45 0.51
CA PRO A 47 10.53 -8.59 0.72
C PRO A 47 11.23 -9.34 -0.43
N ASN A 48 10.52 -10.23 -1.12
CA ASN A 48 11.07 -11.04 -2.21
C ASN A 48 11.08 -10.29 -3.56
N ASN A 49 10.24 -9.26 -3.72
CA ASN A 49 10.11 -8.54 -4.98
C ASN A 49 10.71 -7.13 -4.83
N PRO A 50 11.90 -6.85 -5.38
CA PRO A 50 12.51 -5.53 -5.24
C PRO A 50 11.65 -4.47 -5.92
N SER A 51 11.39 -3.38 -5.20
CA SER A 51 10.70 -2.20 -5.72
C SER A 51 11.55 -0.98 -5.41
N TYR A 52 11.85 -0.17 -6.42
CA TYR A 52 12.68 1.01 -6.29
C TYR A 52 12.36 2.02 -7.38
N MET A 53 12.81 3.25 -7.15
CA MET A 53 12.83 4.29 -8.16
C MET A 53 14.28 4.70 -8.43
N LYS A 54 14.63 4.80 -9.71
CA LYS A 54 15.91 5.35 -10.14
C LYS A 54 15.71 6.77 -10.60
N ILE A 55 16.29 7.71 -9.87
CA ILE A 55 16.04 9.14 -10.09
C ILE A 55 16.69 9.59 -11.40
N LEU A 56 15.90 10.20 -12.28
CA LEU A 56 16.39 10.82 -13.52
C LEU A 56 16.55 12.34 -13.35
N ARG A 57 15.57 12.98 -12.72
CA ARG A 57 15.55 14.43 -12.45
C ARG A 57 14.70 14.69 -11.23
N ALA A 58 15.14 15.59 -10.37
CA ALA A 58 14.39 16.03 -9.21
C ALA A 58 14.31 17.55 -9.21
N GLU A 59 13.12 18.06 -8.93
CA GLU A 59 12.78 19.47 -8.87
C GLU A 59 12.17 19.75 -7.50
N PRO A 60 12.98 20.15 -6.51
CA PRO A 60 12.44 20.48 -5.20
C PRO A 60 11.53 21.71 -5.31
N GLY A 61 10.41 21.66 -4.60
CA GLY A 61 9.58 22.84 -4.36
C GLY A 61 10.33 23.85 -3.49
N MET A 62 9.98 25.13 -3.62
CA MET A 62 10.55 26.21 -2.81
C MET A 62 9.89 26.26 -1.42
N ASP A 63 9.95 25.16 -0.69
CA ASP A 63 9.43 25.04 0.67
C ASP A 63 10.57 24.98 1.70
N ARG A 64 10.33 25.57 2.87
CA ARG A 64 11.30 25.61 3.98
C ARG A 64 11.63 24.21 4.49
N TRP A 65 10.66 23.30 4.45
CA TRP A 65 10.79 21.95 5.00
C TRP A 65 11.09 20.89 3.94
N LEU A 66 11.22 21.29 2.67
CA LEU A 66 11.45 20.40 1.53
C LEU A 66 10.43 19.24 1.46
N PHE A 67 9.16 19.49 1.73
CA PHE A 67 8.13 18.44 1.62
C PHE A 67 7.58 18.27 0.22
N GLU A 68 7.63 19.34 -0.57
CA GLU A 68 7.05 19.38 -1.90
C GLU A 68 8.11 19.37 -2.99
N GLY A 69 7.71 18.88 -4.16
CA GLY A 69 8.51 18.92 -5.37
C GLY A 69 8.05 17.88 -6.37
N LYS A 70 8.77 17.78 -7.48
CA LYS A 70 8.53 16.83 -8.55
C LYS A 70 9.75 15.95 -8.76
N VAL A 71 9.54 14.66 -8.92
CA VAL A 71 10.62 13.72 -9.20
C VAL A 71 10.25 12.91 -10.43
N TYR A 72 11.11 12.97 -11.44
CA TYR A 72 11.08 12.09 -12.59
C TYR A 72 12.00 10.91 -12.31
N ALA A 73 11.45 9.70 -12.31
CA ALA A 73 12.23 8.49 -12.04
C ALA A 73 11.78 7.31 -12.89
N GLU A 74 12.71 6.41 -13.20
CA GLU A 74 12.38 5.08 -13.71
C GLU A 74 11.85 4.27 -12.53
N TRP A 75 10.60 3.83 -12.61
CA TRP A 75 9.93 3.13 -11.54
C TRP A 75 9.91 1.63 -11.81
N VAL A 76 10.51 0.86 -10.89
CA VAL A 76 10.46 -0.59 -10.89
C VAL A 76 9.61 -1.02 -9.71
N PHE A 77 8.48 -1.65 -9.97
CA PHE A 77 7.57 -2.14 -8.95
C PHE A 77 7.50 -3.66 -8.99
N ARG A 78 7.78 -4.30 -7.85
CA ARG A 78 7.79 -5.76 -7.68
C ARG A 78 8.56 -6.48 -8.81
N GLY A 79 9.74 -5.97 -9.15
CA GLY A 79 10.61 -6.51 -10.20
C GLY A 79 10.20 -6.20 -11.65
N LYS A 80 9.08 -5.52 -11.90
CA LYS A 80 8.66 -5.09 -13.24
C LYS A 80 8.97 -3.61 -13.45
N ASN A 81 9.58 -3.30 -14.59
CA ASN A 81 9.85 -1.91 -14.98
C ASN A 81 8.57 -1.28 -15.56
N LEU A 82 8.10 -0.21 -14.94
CA LEU A 82 6.91 0.55 -15.35
C LEU A 82 7.25 1.72 -16.27
N GLY A 83 8.55 2.02 -16.44
CA GLY A 83 9.04 3.13 -17.24
C GLY A 83 9.25 4.40 -16.42
N VAL A 84 9.27 5.54 -17.10
CA VAL A 84 9.52 6.85 -16.49
C VAL A 84 8.21 7.45 -15.99
N TYR A 85 8.16 7.80 -14.71
CA TYR A 85 6.99 8.40 -14.08
C TYR A 85 7.33 9.75 -13.42
N GLU A 86 6.38 10.70 -13.49
CA GLU A 86 6.43 11.97 -12.75
C GLU A 86 5.73 11.79 -11.40
N PHE A 87 6.51 11.66 -10.34
CA PHE A 87 5.99 11.70 -8.97
C PHE A 87 5.83 13.15 -8.55
N SER A 88 4.59 13.62 -8.39
CA SER A 88 4.28 14.97 -7.92
C SER A 88 3.42 15.00 -6.66
N LYS A 89 2.76 13.90 -6.32
CA LYS A 89 1.85 13.78 -5.17
C LYS A 89 2.43 12.78 -4.16
N ASP A 90 2.02 12.92 -2.90
CA ASP A 90 2.33 12.01 -1.80
C ASP A 90 3.83 11.71 -1.57
N LEU A 91 4.69 12.67 -1.92
CA LEU A 91 6.14 12.61 -1.66
C LEU A 91 6.52 13.03 -0.24
N ASN A 92 5.59 13.64 0.49
CA ASN A 92 5.76 14.20 1.81
C ASN A 92 5.69 13.15 2.95
N ARG A 93 5.70 11.85 2.65
CA ARG A 93 5.73 10.81 3.68
C ARG A 93 7.17 10.42 4.01
N SER A 94 7.49 10.28 5.29
CA SER A 94 8.83 9.90 5.77
C SER A 94 9.07 8.39 5.70
N ASP A 95 8.91 7.81 4.51
CA ASP A 95 9.04 6.37 4.28
C ASP A 95 10.26 6.00 3.40
N TRP A 96 10.98 7.02 2.92
CA TRP A 96 12.00 6.84 1.91
C TRP A 96 13.35 6.45 2.50
N GLN A 97 14.07 5.58 1.79
CA GLN A 97 15.41 5.14 2.13
C GLN A 97 16.29 5.11 0.87
N LEU A 98 17.51 5.63 1.00
CA LEU A 98 18.51 5.60 -0.06
C LEU A 98 19.20 4.24 -0.10
N VAL A 99 19.21 3.57 -1.25
CA VAL A 99 19.99 2.35 -1.42
C VAL A 99 21.47 2.73 -1.57
N HIS A 100 22.33 2.10 -0.78
CA HIS A 100 23.77 2.32 -0.87
C HIS A 100 24.35 1.68 -2.14
N LYS A 101 25.33 2.35 -2.78
CA LYS A 101 25.92 1.91 -4.06
C LYS A 101 26.38 0.46 -4.11
N HIS A 102 26.95 -0.05 -3.01
CA HIS A 102 27.43 -1.43 -2.95
C HIS A 102 26.28 -2.46 -2.89
N GLN A 103 25.08 -2.04 -2.46
CA GLN A 103 23.88 -2.88 -2.37
C GLN A 103 23.01 -2.78 -3.63
N GLU A 104 23.17 -1.74 -4.46
CA GLU A 104 22.34 -1.50 -5.65
C GLU A 104 22.28 -2.72 -6.59
N ASN A 105 23.43 -3.37 -6.82
CA ASN A 105 23.49 -4.56 -7.68
C ASN A 105 22.71 -5.76 -7.09
N SER A 106 22.83 -5.98 -5.78
CA SER A 106 22.11 -7.03 -5.08
C SER A 106 20.60 -6.76 -5.08
N PHE A 107 20.21 -5.51 -4.81
CA PHE A 107 18.81 -5.08 -4.77
C PHE A 107 18.13 -5.14 -6.15
N THR A 108 18.89 -4.88 -7.22
CA THR A 108 18.39 -4.97 -8.59
C THR A 108 18.17 -6.42 -9.03
N SER A 109 18.89 -7.38 -8.44
CA SER A 109 18.72 -8.79 -8.76
C SER A 109 17.36 -9.30 -8.26
N CYS A 110 16.47 -9.63 -9.19
CA CYS A 110 15.13 -10.13 -8.88
C CYS A 110 15.08 -11.64 -9.19
N ALA A 111 14.89 -12.46 -8.16
CA ALA A 111 14.73 -13.90 -8.32
C ALA A 111 13.32 -14.28 -8.79
N THR A 112 12.30 -13.57 -8.29
CA THR A 112 10.89 -13.80 -8.63
C THR A 112 10.20 -12.47 -8.90
N PRO A 113 9.88 -12.12 -10.16
CA PRO A 113 9.09 -10.93 -10.46
C PRO A 113 7.61 -11.14 -10.12
N MET A 114 6.85 -10.05 -10.05
CA MET A 114 5.40 -10.08 -9.85
C MET A 114 4.70 -10.97 -10.88
N GLN A 115 3.81 -11.84 -10.42
CA GLN A 115 2.97 -12.64 -11.32
C GLN A 115 2.00 -11.73 -12.09
N GLU A 116 1.57 -12.18 -13.27
CA GLU A 116 0.52 -11.47 -14.00
C GLU A 116 -0.81 -11.68 -13.29
N MET A 117 -1.57 -10.60 -13.12
CA MET A 117 -2.87 -10.68 -12.49
C MET A 117 -3.95 -10.91 -13.53
N VAL A 118 -4.75 -11.95 -13.36
CA VAL A 118 -5.91 -12.23 -14.18
C VAL A 118 -7.15 -11.79 -13.40
N LEU A 119 -7.87 -10.81 -13.94
CA LEU A 119 -9.14 -10.34 -13.43
C LEU A 119 -10.26 -10.70 -14.41
N PRO A 120 -11.52 -10.83 -13.95
CA PRO A 120 -12.64 -11.10 -14.84
C PRO A 120 -12.93 -9.88 -15.73
N ASP A 121 -13.32 -10.16 -16.98
CA ASP A 121 -13.78 -9.16 -17.94
C ASP A 121 -15.12 -8.50 -17.56
N SER A 122 -15.91 -9.18 -16.73
CA SER A 122 -17.28 -8.81 -16.39
C SER A 122 -17.63 -9.21 -14.97
N PHE A 123 -18.49 -8.43 -14.32
CA PHE A 123 -18.94 -8.66 -12.95
C PHE A 123 -20.46 -8.80 -12.87
N PRO A 124 -20.99 -9.56 -11.90
CA PRO A 124 -22.44 -9.68 -11.70
C PRO A 124 -23.03 -8.35 -11.20
N LEU A 125 -24.14 -7.92 -11.80
CA LEU A 125 -24.85 -6.74 -11.34
C LEU A 125 -25.45 -6.99 -9.95
N PRO A 126 -25.47 -5.97 -9.07
CA PRO A 126 -26.06 -6.13 -7.75
C PRO A 126 -27.56 -6.44 -7.86
N PRO A 127 -28.13 -7.21 -6.90
CA PRO A 127 -29.49 -7.74 -7.01
C PRO A 127 -30.54 -6.64 -7.14
N LEU A 128 -30.35 -5.51 -6.46
CA LEU A 128 -31.25 -4.36 -6.58
C LEU A 128 -31.23 -3.74 -7.98
N GLN A 129 -30.06 -3.61 -8.62
CA GLN A 129 -29.95 -3.06 -9.97
C GLN A 129 -30.60 -3.99 -11.00
N VAL A 130 -30.46 -5.31 -10.83
CA VAL A 130 -31.17 -6.31 -11.63
C VAL A 130 -32.68 -6.20 -11.43
N HIS A 131 -33.15 -5.96 -10.21
CA HIS A 131 -34.58 -5.78 -9.95
C HIS A 131 -35.14 -4.49 -10.56
N LEU A 132 -34.39 -3.39 -10.49
CA LEU A 132 -34.78 -2.11 -11.10
C LEU A 132 -34.81 -2.21 -12.63
N SER A 133 -33.84 -2.90 -13.24
CA SER A 133 -33.84 -3.13 -14.70
C SER A 133 -35.00 -4.02 -15.14
N GLN A 134 -35.36 -5.05 -14.36
CA GLN A 134 -36.57 -5.87 -14.57
C GLN A 134 -37.85 -5.02 -14.52
N LYS A 135 -37.98 -4.16 -13.51
CA LYS A 135 -39.16 -3.27 -13.38
C LYS A 135 -39.26 -2.29 -14.55
N SER A 136 -38.13 -1.74 -15.01
CA SER A 136 -38.07 -0.85 -16.18
C SER A 136 -38.44 -1.59 -17.48
N ALA A 137 -37.92 -2.80 -17.67
CA ALA A 137 -38.23 -3.64 -18.83
C ALA A 137 -39.74 -3.98 -18.89
N ARG A 138 -40.33 -4.39 -17.76
CA ARG A 138 -41.78 -4.62 -17.64
C ARG A 138 -42.60 -3.39 -18.02
N LYS A 139 -42.19 -2.20 -17.55
CA LYS A 139 -42.87 -0.93 -17.88
C LYS A 139 -42.80 -0.62 -19.37
N ASN A 140 -41.70 -0.98 -20.03
CA ASN A 140 -41.47 -0.73 -21.45
C ASN A 140 -41.94 -1.88 -22.37
N GLY A 141 -42.57 -2.93 -21.81
CA GLY A 141 -43.04 -4.09 -22.57
C GLY A 141 -41.93 -4.99 -23.13
N LEU A 142 -40.72 -4.94 -22.55
CA LEU A 142 -39.58 -5.76 -22.94
C LEU A 142 -39.52 -7.05 -22.11
N ASP A 143 -39.11 -8.15 -22.73
CA ASP A 143 -38.94 -9.44 -22.06
C ASP A 143 -37.81 -9.42 -21.02
N GLU A 144 -38.07 -10.00 -19.84
CA GLU A 144 -37.11 -10.07 -18.73
C GLU A 144 -35.83 -10.86 -19.05
N LYS A 145 -35.90 -11.76 -20.03
CA LYS A 145 -34.78 -12.62 -20.45
C LYS A 145 -33.70 -11.85 -21.20
N THR A 146 -34.05 -10.72 -21.80
CA THR A 146 -33.14 -9.86 -22.58
C THR A 146 -32.24 -9.01 -21.66
N ILE A 147 -32.54 -8.94 -20.37
CA ILE A 147 -31.81 -8.11 -19.42
C ILE A 147 -30.47 -8.73 -19.09
N SER A 148 -29.39 -8.00 -19.41
CA SER A 148 -28.05 -8.40 -18.99
C SER A 148 -27.95 -8.42 -17.47
N ARG A 149 -27.50 -9.54 -16.91
CA ARG A 149 -27.22 -9.69 -15.47
C ARG A 149 -25.78 -9.31 -15.11
N ARG A 150 -24.94 -8.99 -16.10
CA ARG A 150 -23.52 -8.66 -15.91
C ARG A 150 -23.17 -7.37 -16.62
N ALA A 151 -22.21 -6.65 -16.07
CA ALA A 151 -21.62 -5.46 -16.68
C ALA A 151 -20.12 -5.70 -16.94
N PRO A 152 -19.54 -5.04 -17.95
CA PRO A 152 -18.10 -5.07 -18.17
C PRO A 152 -17.36 -4.47 -16.98
N LEU A 153 -16.26 -5.08 -16.56
CA LEU A 153 -15.43 -4.58 -15.47
C LEU A 153 -14.42 -3.56 -16.02
N ALA A 154 -14.65 -2.29 -15.75
CA ALA A 154 -13.66 -1.24 -15.98
C ALA A 154 -12.77 -1.08 -14.73
N LEU A 155 -11.45 -1.21 -14.89
CA LEU A 155 -10.51 -1.04 -13.79
C LEU A 155 -10.34 0.45 -13.47
N SER A 156 -10.82 0.86 -12.30
CA SER A 156 -10.56 2.18 -11.72
C SER A 156 -9.20 2.18 -11.05
N ILE A 157 -8.14 2.41 -11.84
CA ILE A 157 -6.78 2.54 -11.32
C ILE A 157 -6.47 4.02 -11.16
N ASP A 158 -5.86 4.39 -10.04
CA ASP A 158 -5.39 5.75 -9.81
C ASP A 158 -4.41 6.16 -10.92
N PRO A 159 -4.38 7.45 -11.32
CA PRO A 159 -3.50 7.93 -12.40
C PRO A 159 -2.03 7.55 -12.21
N GLU A 160 -1.56 7.45 -10.96
CA GLU A 160 -0.19 7.06 -10.64
C GLU A 160 0.13 5.62 -11.02
N PHE A 161 -0.87 4.76 -10.86
CA PHE A 161 -0.78 3.33 -11.12
C PHE A 161 -1.30 2.97 -12.51
N GLU A 162 -1.62 3.94 -13.38
CA GLU A 162 -2.10 3.69 -14.73
C GLU A 162 -1.12 2.82 -15.55
N HIS A 163 0.19 2.97 -15.27
CA HIS A 163 1.27 2.17 -15.85
C HIS A 163 1.17 0.67 -15.51
N LEU A 164 0.36 0.29 -14.50
CA LEU A 164 0.09 -1.11 -14.16
C LEU A 164 -0.97 -1.76 -15.05
N LYS A 165 -1.81 -0.99 -15.76
CA LYS A 165 -2.89 -1.52 -16.62
C LYS A 165 -2.43 -2.64 -17.57
N PRO A 166 -1.28 -2.51 -18.27
CA PRO A 166 -0.82 -3.56 -19.20
C PRO A 166 -0.50 -4.90 -18.52
N PHE A 167 -0.23 -4.90 -17.21
CA PHE A 167 0.11 -6.12 -16.47
C PHE A 167 -1.11 -6.83 -15.88
N ILE A 168 -2.29 -6.23 -16.00
CA ILE A 168 -3.56 -6.79 -15.54
C ILE A 168 -4.30 -7.31 -16.75
N LYS A 169 -4.38 -8.64 -16.86
CA LYS A 169 -5.12 -9.32 -17.93
C LYS A 169 -6.58 -9.44 -17.53
N GLN A 170 -7.48 -9.17 -18.48
CA GLN A 170 -8.91 -9.39 -18.30
C GLN A 170 -9.33 -10.59 -19.13
N GLU A 171 -9.82 -11.63 -18.47
CA GLU A 171 -10.26 -12.87 -19.10
C GLU A 171 -11.67 -13.26 -18.64
N THR A 172 -12.36 -14.06 -19.44
CA THR A 172 -13.65 -14.62 -19.01
C THR A 172 -13.43 -15.69 -17.94
N PRO A 173 -14.05 -15.58 -16.75
CA PRO A 173 -13.84 -16.56 -15.69
C PRO A 173 -14.40 -17.94 -16.06
N GLN A 174 -13.77 -19.00 -15.56
CA GLN A 174 -14.17 -20.40 -15.82
C GLN A 174 -15.56 -20.72 -15.26
N SER A 175 -15.91 -20.14 -14.10
CA SER A 175 -17.22 -20.29 -13.47
C SER A 175 -17.79 -18.91 -13.15
N LYS A 176 -19.05 -18.69 -13.53
CA LYS A 176 -19.78 -17.44 -13.25
C LYS A 176 -20.56 -17.61 -11.96
N SER A 177 -20.22 -16.83 -10.95
CA SER A 177 -20.88 -16.86 -9.65
C SER A 177 -21.71 -15.59 -9.41
N SER A 178 -22.32 -15.48 -8.22
CA SER A 178 -23.02 -14.27 -7.80
C SER A 178 -22.07 -13.18 -7.27
N SER A 179 -20.81 -13.50 -7.01
CA SER A 179 -19.82 -12.63 -6.37
C SER A 179 -18.51 -12.63 -7.16
N ILE A 180 -18.00 -11.44 -7.48
CA ILE A 180 -16.74 -11.30 -8.22
C ILE A 180 -15.55 -11.95 -7.49
N TYR A 181 -15.58 -11.99 -6.15
CA TYR A 181 -14.51 -12.53 -5.32
C TYR A 181 -14.38 -14.06 -5.41
N ASP A 182 -15.42 -14.76 -5.86
CA ASP A 182 -15.36 -16.21 -6.07
C ASP A 182 -14.87 -16.57 -7.48
N GLU A 183 -14.80 -15.59 -8.39
CA GLU A 183 -14.36 -15.76 -9.77
C GLU A 183 -12.87 -15.44 -9.95
N VAL A 184 -12.27 -14.77 -8.96
CA VAL A 184 -10.85 -14.38 -8.94
C VAL A 184 -10.05 -15.32 -8.05
N ASP A 185 -8.82 -15.62 -8.45
CA ASP A 185 -7.88 -16.33 -7.60
C ASP A 185 -7.57 -15.55 -6.32
N LYS A 186 -8.08 -16.06 -5.20
CA LYS A 186 -7.92 -15.43 -3.87
C LYS A 186 -6.46 -15.22 -3.50
N ASN A 187 -5.57 -16.14 -3.89
CA ASN A 187 -4.14 -16.04 -3.61
C ASN A 187 -3.50 -14.85 -4.34
N VAL A 188 -3.88 -14.61 -5.60
CA VAL A 188 -3.38 -13.48 -6.40
C VAL A 188 -3.87 -12.17 -5.80
N LEU A 189 -5.14 -12.12 -5.37
CA LEU A 189 -5.69 -10.95 -4.71
C LEU A 189 -5.04 -10.67 -3.34
N LEU A 190 -4.73 -11.71 -2.56
CA LEU A 190 -4.04 -11.56 -1.28
C LEU A 190 -2.58 -11.14 -1.46
N ASP A 191 -1.91 -11.62 -2.51
CA ASP A 191 -0.55 -11.23 -2.84
C ASP A 191 -0.41 -9.72 -3.15
N LEU A 192 -1.48 -9.04 -3.57
CA LEU A 192 -1.52 -7.57 -3.70
C LEU A 192 -1.39 -6.81 -2.37
N TYR A 193 -1.68 -7.45 -1.25
CA TYR A 193 -1.45 -6.86 0.06
C TYR A 193 -0.06 -7.24 0.59
N GLY A 194 0.53 -8.30 0.05
CA GLY A 194 1.83 -8.82 0.47
C GLY A 194 1.73 -9.47 1.85
N ASN A 195 2.81 -9.37 2.62
CA ASN A 195 2.89 -9.94 3.97
C ASN A 195 2.02 -9.19 5.00
N GLU A 196 1.46 -8.04 4.63
CA GLU A 196 0.67 -7.21 5.53
C GLU A 196 -0.73 -7.01 4.98
N LEU A 197 -1.72 -7.58 5.66
CA LEU A 197 -3.11 -7.23 5.39
C LEU A 197 -3.35 -5.76 5.73
N PRO A 198 -4.24 -5.06 5.01
CA PRO A 198 -4.63 -3.70 5.34
C PRO A 198 -5.37 -3.74 6.69
N VAL A 199 -4.63 -3.54 7.78
CA VAL A 199 -5.23 -3.39 9.09
C VAL A 199 -5.89 -2.02 9.09
N LYS A 200 -7.21 -2.01 9.24
CA LYS A 200 -7.92 -0.78 9.59
C LYS A 200 -7.29 -0.30 10.89
N VAL A 201 -6.53 0.80 10.85
CA VAL A 201 -6.03 1.48 12.04
C VAL A 201 -7.25 2.12 12.71
N GLU A 202 -8.05 1.31 13.39
CA GLU A 202 -9.04 1.83 14.31
C GLU A 202 -8.24 2.46 15.45
N ALA A 203 -8.36 3.77 15.63
CA ALA A 203 -7.60 4.51 16.62
C ALA A 203 -7.90 4.10 18.09
N TRP A 204 -8.73 3.06 18.34
CA TRP A 204 -9.32 2.78 19.65
C TRP A 204 -9.46 1.28 20.03
N ASN A 205 -8.83 0.34 19.31
CA ASN A 205 -8.89 -1.09 19.68
C ASN A 205 -7.59 -1.67 20.26
N ALA A 206 -6.75 -0.85 20.87
CA ALA A 206 -5.97 -1.38 21.99
C ALA A 206 -7.01 -1.72 23.07
N GLY A 207 -7.05 -2.97 23.55
CA GLY A 207 -8.01 -3.41 24.56
C GLY A 207 -8.09 -2.48 25.79
N PRO A 208 -9.08 -2.65 26.68
CA PRO A 208 -9.31 -1.72 27.79
C PRO A 208 -7.99 -1.44 28.50
N ALA A 209 -7.64 -0.16 28.65
CA ALA A 209 -6.40 0.28 29.27
C ALA A 209 -6.30 -0.32 30.68
N ALA A 210 -5.57 -1.43 30.82
CA ALA A 210 -5.39 -2.09 32.09
C ALA A 210 -4.28 -1.37 32.86
N PHE A 211 -4.67 -0.61 33.87
CA PHE A 211 -3.73 -0.03 34.82
C PHE A 211 -3.16 -1.14 35.71
N GLN A 212 -1.90 -1.51 35.49
CA GLN A 212 -1.14 -2.35 36.43
C GLN A 212 -0.27 -1.45 37.32
N PRO A 213 -0.67 -1.19 38.58
CA PRO A 213 0.18 -0.43 39.49
C PRO A 213 1.46 -1.22 39.78
N ARG A 214 2.62 -0.57 39.64
CA ARG A 214 3.92 -1.18 39.99
C ARG A 214 4.11 -1.36 41.49
N PHE A 215 3.33 -0.64 42.31
CA PHE A 215 3.41 -0.70 43.77
C PHE A 215 2.06 -1.15 44.30
N ASN A 216 2.05 -2.31 44.96
CA ASN A 216 0.88 -2.80 45.66
C ASN A 216 0.87 -2.13 47.05
N ALA A 217 -0.09 -1.25 47.31
CA ALA A 217 -0.20 -0.50 48.57
C ALA A 217 -0.32 -1.41 49.81
N THR A 218 -0.56 -2.71 49.61
CA THR A 218 -0.75 -3.71 50.66
C THR A 218 0.54 -4.18 51.34
N VAL A 219 1.74 -3.90 50.79
CA VAL A 219 3.01 -4.44 51.32
C VAL A 219 3.79 -3.41 52.17
N MET A 220 3.42 -2.13 52.14
CA MET A 220 4.05 -1.12 53.02
C MET A 220 3.26 -0.95 54.32
N ARG A 221 3.16 -2.02 55.12
CA ARG A 221 3.04 -1.84 56.57
C ARG A 221 4.41 -1.44 57.07
N VAL A 222 4.58 -0.15 57.31
CA VAL A 222 5.67 0.39 58.13
C VAL A 222 5.55 -0.32 59.50
N GLU A 223 6.50 -1.19 59.82
CA GLU A 223 6.67 -1.66 61.19
C GLU A 223 7.15 -0.46 62.01
N GLU A 224 6.25 0.11 62.82
CA GLU A 224 6.61 1.09 63.83
C GLU A 224 7.64 0.44 64.77
N GLN A 225 8.83 1.03 64.88
CA GLN A 225 9.85 0.58 65.82
C GLN A 225 9.30 0.71 67.25
N PRO A 226 9.35 -0.34 68.07
CA PRO A 226 8.95 -0.24 69.47
C PRO A 226 9.93 0.64 70.24
N LYS A 227 9.36 1.51 71.08
CA LYS A 227 10.04 2.43 72.01
C LYS A 227 11.11 1.78 72.87
#